data_AF-A0A2W4WJS1-F1
#
_entry.id   AF-A0A2W4WJS1-F1
#
_cell.length_a   1.000
_cell.length_b   1.000
_cell.length_c   1.000
_cell.angle_alpha   90.00
_cell.angle_beta   90.00
_cell.angle_gamma   90.00
#
_symmetry.space_group_name_H-M   'P 1'
#
loop_
_entity.id
_entity.type
_entity.pdbx_description
1 polymer ?
#
loop_
_entity_poly.entity_id
_entity_poly.type
_entity_poly.pdbx_seq_one_letter_code
_entity_poly.pdbx_strand_id
1 'polypeptide(L)'
;MTEPSASLPIQTELIDDTKSLAKELGVSWNQLVTLALQEFVQRYRKQQNLVERINAACADELEPEEANLLQAMRSNHRRIVEGEW
;
A
#
# COMPACT_ATOMS: atom_id res chain seq x y z
N MET A 1 -23.00 -22.17 -1.11
CA MET A 1 -22.00 -21.68 -0.14
C MET A 1 -22.58 -20.45 0.51
N THR A 2 -22.77 -20.50 1.81
CA THR A 2 -23.48 -19.49 2.63
C THR A 2 -22.65 -18.22 2.72
N GLU A 3 -23.18 -17.10 2.22
CA GLU A 3 -22.54 -15.80 2.44
C GLU A 3 -22.67 -15.39 3.91
N PRO A 4 -21.60 -14.91 4.56
CA PRO A 4 -21.72 -14.35 5.90
C PRO A 4 -22.51 -13.04 5.82
N SER A 5 -23.69 -12.99 6.43
CA SER A 5 -24.48 -11.78 6.65
C SER A 5 -23.80 -10.89 7.70
N ALA A 6 -22.64 -10.33 7.37
CA ALA A 6 -21.95 -9.39 8.23
C ALA A 6 -22.59 -8.00 8.09
N SER A 7 -23.24 -7.51 9.16
CA SER A 7 -23.63 -6.12 9.26
C SER A 7 -22.41 -5.32 9.68
N LEU A 8 -21.92 -4.44 8.81
CA LEU A 8 -20.79 -3.56 9.07
C LEU A 8 -21.31 -2.15 9.29
N PRO A 9 -20.87 -1.44 10.36
CA PRO A 9 -21.16 -0.02 10.49
C PRO A 9 -20.41 0.74 9.39
N ILE A 10 -21.16 1.27 8.42
CA ILE A 10 -20.64 2.07 7.30
C ILE A 10 -21.33 3.43 7.35
N GLN A 11 -20.58 4.49 7.09
CA GLN A 11 -21.11 5.86 7.06
C GLN A 11 -22.18 6.00 5.97
N THR A 12 -23.30 6.67 6.28
CA THR A 12 -24.44 6.81 5.36
C THR A 12 -24.06 7.50 4.05
N GLU A 13 -23.20 8.52 4.12
CA GLU A 13 -22.72 9.26 2.94
C GLU A 13 -22.03 8.30 1.95
N LEU A 14 -21.15 7.42 2.45
CA LEU A 14 -20.46 6.43 1.63
C LEU A 14 -21.42 5.40 1.02
N ILE A 15 -22.51 5.08 1.73
CA ILE A 15 -23.58 4.21 1.21
C ILE A 15 -24.30 4.87 0.05
N ASP A 16 -24.63 6.16 0.16
CA ASP A 16 -25.38 6.85 -0.88
C ASP A 16 -24.51 7.11 -2.12
N ASP A 17 -23.24 7.47 -1.92
CA ASP A 17 -22.26 7.64 -2.99
C ASP A 17 -22.04 6.34 -3.77
N THR A 18 -21.79 5.25 -3.04
CA THR A 18 -21.49 3.96 -3.69
C THR A 18 -22.76 3.37 -4.36
N LYS A 19 -23.98 3.69 -3.88
CA LYS A 19 -25.24 3.31 -4.56
C LYS A 19 -25.43 4.09 -5.85
N SER A 20 -25.09 5.37 -5.84
CA SER A 20 -25.15 6.22 -7.03
C SER A 20 -24.16 5.73 -8.08
N LEU A 21 -22.92 5.45 -7.68
CA LEU A 21 -21.90 4.88 -8.56
C LEU A 21 -22.31 3.50 -9.11
N ALA A 22 -22.92 2.63 -8.29
CA ALA A 22 -23.41 1.33 -8.75
C ALA A 22 -24.47 1.47 -9.85
N LYS A 23 -25.38 2.46 -9.72
CA LYS A 23 -26.37 2.77 -10.76
C LYS A 23 -25.72 3.26 -12.05
N GLU A 24 -24.75 4.17 -11.95
CA GLU A 24 -24.01 4.68 -13.11
C GLU A 24 -23.27 3.57 -13.86
N LEU A 25 -22.69 2.62 -13.13
CA LEU A 25 -21.98 1.46 -13.66
C LEU A 25 -22.91 0.31 -14.10
N GLY A 26 -24.22 0.41 -13.85
CA GLY A 26 -25.18 -0.64 -14.18
C GLY A 26 -25.01 -1.94 -13.40
N VAL A 27 -24.44 -1.89 -12.19
CA VAL A 27 -24.19 -3.05 -11.32
C VAL A 27 -24.98 -2.95 -10.00
N SER A 28 -25.11 -4.06 -9.29
CA SER A 28 -25.73 -4.02 -7.95
C SER A 28 -24.79 -3.40 -6.91
N TRP A 29 -25.37 -2.77 -5.89
CA TRP A 29 -24.63 -2.24 -4.73
C TRP A 29 -23.69 -3.28 -4.11
N ASN A 30 -24.21 -4.49 -3.80
CA ASN A 30 -23.41 -5.55 -3.20
C ASN A 30 -22.25 -5.96 -4.10
N GLN A 31 -22.48 -6.09 -5.41
CA GLN A 31 -21.44 -6.43 -6.38
C GLN A 31 -20.33 -5.37 -6.41
N LEU A 32 -20.68 -4.08 -6.41
CA LEU A 32 -19.70 -3.01 -6.38
C LEU A 32 -18.88 -3.04 -5.08
N VAL A 33 -19.52 -3.27 -3.93
CA VAL A 33 -18.82 -3.41 -2.64
C VAL A 33 -17.86 -4.61 -2.65
N THR A 34 -18.30 -5.77 -3.16
CA THR A 34 -17.43 -6.95 -3.30
C THR A 34 -16.22 -6.65 -4.17
N LEU A 35 -16.41 -6.00 -5.32
CA LEU A 35 -15.33 -5.62 -6.24
C LEU A 35 -14.35 -4.65 -5.58
N ALA A 36 -14.86 -3.62 -4.89
CA ALA A 36 -14.03 -2.64 -4.21
C ALA A 36 -13.16 -3.26 -3.11
N LEU A 37 -13.74 -4.17 -2.31
CA LEU A 37 -13.00 -4.89 -1.27
C LEU A 37 -11.94 -5.82 -1.87
N GLN A 38 -12.28 -6.55 -2.94
CA GLN A 38 -11.32 -7.40 -3.63
C GLN A 38 -10.14 -6.60 -4.19
N GLU A 39 -10.42 -5.49 -4.87
CA GLU A 39 -9.39 -4.61 -5.42
C GLU A 39 -8.51 -4.03 -4.32
N PHE A 40 -9.11 -3.56 -3.21
CA PHE A 40 -8.34 -3.05 -2.07
C PHE A 40 -7.39 -4.09 -1.49
N VAL A 41 -7.89 -5.31 -1.22
CA VAL A 41 -7.06 -6.40 -0.69
C VAL A 41 -5.95 -6.79 -1.66
N GLN A 42 -6.26 -6.90 -2.96
CA GLN A 42 -5.27 -7.23 -3.97
C GLN A 42 -4.19 -6.15 -4.08
N ARG A 43 -4.59 -4.88 -4.13
CA ARG A 43 -3.66 -3.75 -4.20
C ARG A 43 -2.76 -3.70 -2.97
N TYR A 44 -3.32 -3.84 -1.77
CA TYR A 44 -2.55 -3.85 -0.53
C TYR A 44 -1.52 -4.99 -0.52
N ARG A 45 -1.91 -6.22 -0.89
CA ARG A 45 -1.01 -7.37 -0.98
C ARG A 45 0.09 -7.19 -2.02
N LYS A 46 -0.25 -6.65 -3.19
CA LYS A 46 0.74 -6.35 -4.25
C LYS A 46 1.76 -5.31 -3.78
N GLN A 47 1.32 -4.27 -3.08
CA GLN A 47 2.22 -3.25 -2.53
C GLN A 47 3.17 -3.85 -1.49
N GLN A 48 2.67 -4.67 -0.57
CA GLN A 48 3.51 -5.37 0.42
C GLN A 48 4.52 -6.28 -0.27
N ASN A 49 4.09 -7.08 -1.25
CA ASN A 49 4.98 -7.97 -1.99
C ASN A 49 6.08 -7.22 -2.77
N LEU A 50 5.76 -6.05 -3.33
CA LEU A 50 6.76 -5.22 -4.01
C LEU A 50 7.83 -4.72 -3.02
N VAL A 51 7.41 -4.21 -1.86
CA VAL A 51 8.33 -3.73 -0.82
C VAL A 51 9.19 -4.89 -0.29
N GLU A 52 8.59 -6.05 -0.03
CA GLU A 52 9.33 -7.26 0.39
C GLU A 52 10.37 -7.68 -0.65
N ARG A 53 10.02 -7.64 -1.95
CA ARG A 53 10.96 -7.97 -3.03
C ARG A 53 12.10 -6.97 -3.18
N ILE A 54 11.83 -5.67 -2.98
CA ILE A 54 12.87 -4.63 -2.96
C ILE A 54 13.81 -4.89 -1.79
N ASN A 55 13.26 -5.10 -0.59
CA ASN A 55 14.06 -5.38 0.60
C ASN A 55 14.88 -6.65 0.43
N ALA A 56 14.31 -7.71 -0.15
CA ALA A 56 15.04 -8.95 -0.43
C ALA A 56 16.18 -8.75 -1.44
N ALA A 57 15.96 -7.97 -2.51
CA ALA A 57 17.01 -7.63 -3.47
C ALA A 57 18.12 -6.74 -2.88
N CYS A 58 17.81 -6.02 -1.79
CA CYS A 58 18.78 -5.23 -1.03
C CYS A 58 19.29 -5.95 0.23
N ALA A 59 18.86 -7.18 0.49
CA ALA A 59 19.25 -7.95 1.68
C ALA A 59 20.55 -8.75 1.47
N ASP A 60 21.06 -8.79 0.23
CA ASP A 60 22.38 -9.33 -0.04
C ASP A 60 23.44 -8.55 0.75
N GLU A 61 24.48 -9.26 1.18
CA GLU A 61 25.55 -8.69 1.99
C GLU A 61 26.31 -7.67 1.12
N LEU A 62 26.39 -6.43 1.59
CA LEU A 62 27.08 -5.35 0.88
C LEU A 62 28.53 -5.74 0.69
N GLU A 63 29.01 -5.65 -0.54
CA GLU A 63 30.42 -5.85 -0.82
C GLU A 63 31.24 -4.79 -0.05
N PRO A 64 32.48 -5.09 0.37
CA PRO A 64 33.28 -4.19 1.20
C PRO A 64 33.43 -2.77 0.60
N GLU A 65 33.46 -2.67 -0.73
CA GLU A 65 33.53 -1.40 -1.46
C GLU A 65 32.22 -0.60 -1.36
N GLU A 66 31.06 -1.28 -1.41
CA GLU A 66 29.73 -0.67 -1.26
C GLU A 66 29.50 -0.19 0.18
N ALA A 67 29.96 -0.95 1.17
CA ALA A 67 29.92 -0.57 2.58
C ALA A 67 30.72 0.71 2.85
N ASN A 68 31.93 0.81 2.28
CA ASN A 68 32.79 1.99 2.38
C ASN A 68 32.14 3.23 1.72
N LEU A 69 31.54 3.05 0.54
CA LEU A 69 30.81 4.13 -0.14
C LEU A 69 29.62 4.63 0.69
N LEU A 70 28.81 3.72 1.24
CA LEU A 70 27.67 4.09 2.09
C LEU A 70 28.11 4.83 3.36
N GLN A 71 29.22 4.43 3.96
CA GLN A 71 29.79 5.13 5.12
C GLN A 71 30.25 6.56 4.76
N ALA A 72 30.86 6.74 3.59
CA ALA A 72 31.25 8.07 3.10
C ALA A 72 30.02 8.94 2.81
N MET A 73 28.98 8.39 2.17
CA MET A 73 27.73 9.10 1.90
C MET A 73 27.03 9.55 3.19
N ARG A 74 26.93 8.67 4.20
CA ARG A 74 26.35 9.00 5.51
C ARG A 74 27.13 10.09 6.24
N SER A 75 28.46 10.00 6.20
CA SER A 75 29.35 11.00 6.82
C SER A 75 29.19 12.37 6.15
N ASN A 76 29.11 12.40 4.81
CA ASN A 76 28.90 13.63 4.07
C ASN A 76 27.50 14.22 4.31
N HIS A 77 26.45 13.39 4.32
CA HIS A 77 25.10 13.84 4.61
C HIS A 77 25.00 14.44 6.03
N ARG A 78 25.60 13.78 7.03
CA ARG A 78 25.68 14.29 8.39
C ARG A 78 26.36 15.65 8.46
N ARG A 79 27.50 15.81 7.78
CA ARG A 79 28.23 17.09 7.71
C ARG A 79 27.42 18.22 7.07
N ILE A 80 26.60 17.91 6.06
CA ILE A 80 25.73 18.89 5.40
C ILE A 80 24.59 19.30 6.34
N VAL A 81 23.93 18.34 6.98
CA VAL A 81 22.78 18.62 7.86
C VAL A 81 23.20 19.27 9.18
N GLU A 82 24.33 18.88 9.78
CA GLU A 82 24.85 19.48 11.02
C GLU A 82 25.46 20.88 10.80
N GLY A 83 25.81 21.24 9.55
CA GLY A 83 26.29 22.58 9.20
C GLY A 83 25.19 23.60 8.86
N GLU A 84 23.93 23.16 8.79
CA GLU A 84 22.75 23.98 8.46
C GLU A 84 21.84 24.30 9.66
N TRP A 85 22.30 24.10 10.90
CA TRP A 85 21.62 24.57 12.12
C TRP A 85 22.38 25.70 12.82
#